data_AF-A0A2A7N6L5-F1
#
_entry.id   AF-A0A2A7N6L5-F1
#
_cell.length_a   1.000
_cell.length_b   1.000
_cell.length_c   1.000
_cell.angle_alpha   90.00
_cell.angle_beta   90.00
_cell.angle_gamma   90.00
#
_symmetry.space_group_name_H-M   'P 1'
#
loop_
_entity.id
_entity.type
_entity.pdbx_description
1 polymer ?
#
loop_
_entity_poly.entity_id
_entity_poly.type
_entity_poly.pdbx_seq_one_letter_code
_entity_poly.pdbx_strand_id
1 'polypeptide(L)' 'MPTDAPFDEVPVADAVEQQQDTAEPVPDEEAAVTPPANVPLEAPDADWQEQLEEVVDDPDERSND' A
#
# COMPACT_ATOMS: atom_id res chain seq x y z
N MET A 1 14.66 -28.70 -15.80
CA MET A 1 13.87 -28.09 -14.71
C MET A 1 14.86 -27.48 -13.73
N PRO A 2 15.06 -26.16 -13.70
CA PRO A 2 15.72 -25.55 -12.55
C PRO A 2 14.73 -25.54 -11.38
N THR A 3 15.11 -26.22 -10.30
CA THR A 3 14.57 -26.05 -8.95
C THR A 3 15.32 -24.88 -8.31
N ASP A 4 14.71 -24.19 -7.35
CA ASP A 4 15.31 -23.15 -6.50
C ASP A 4 15.13 -21.68 -7.00
N ALA A 5 13.91 -21.17 -6.92
CA ALA A 5 13.76 -19.86 -6.31
C ALA A 5 13.57 -20.16 -4.81
N PRO A 6 14.48 -19.74 -3.91
CA PRO A 6 14.16 -19.81 -2.50
C PRO A 6 12.88 -18.99 -2.35
N PHE A 7 11.87 -19.59 -1.75
CA PHE A 7 10.67 -18.88 -1.35
C PHE A 7 11.10 -17.59 -0.64
N ASP A 8 10.33 -16.51 -0.79
CA ASP A 8 10.62 -15.21 -0.18
C ASP A 8 10.43 -15.32 1.34
N GLU A 9 11.34 -16.03 2.00
CA GLU A 9 11.30 -16.29 3.43
C GLU A 9 11.78 -15.02 4.12
N VAL A 10 10.84 -14.23 4.63
CA VAL A 10 11.17 -13.15 5.56
C VAL A 10 11.98 -13.73 6.72
N PRO A 11 13.14 -13.13 7.08
CA PRO A 11 13.93 -13.60 8.21
C PRO A 11 13.07 -13.73 9.46
N VAL A 12 13.33 -14.76 10.28
CA VAL A 12 12.53 -15.04 11.49
C VAL A 12 12.47 -13.83 12.42
N ALA A 13 13.52 -13.01 12.45
CA ALA A 13 13.52 -11.74 13.19
C ALA A 13 12.47 -10.76 12.66
N ASP A 14 12.49 -10.46 11.36
CA ASP A 14 11.50 -9.60 10.70
C ASP A 14 10.08 -10.15 10.85
N ALA A 15 9.89 -11.47 10.72
CA ALA A 15 8.59 -12.11 10.88
C ALA A 15 8.04 -11.96 12.31
N VAL A 16 8.91 -11.96 13.33
CA VAL A 16 8.54 -11.77 14.73
C VAL A 16 8.22 -10.30 15.00
N GLU A 17 8.97 -9.37 14.42
CA GLU A 17 8.72 -7.92 14.52
C GLU A 17 7.39 -7.54 13.85
N GLN A 18 7.08 -8.12 12.69
CA GLN A 18 5.81 -7.90 11.98
C GLN A 18 4.59 -8.53 12.69
N GLN A 19 4.80 -9.62 13.43
CA GLN A 19 3.78 -10.25 14.26
C GLN A 19 3.58 -9.55 15.60
N GLN A 20 4.41 -8.55 15.92
CA GLN A 20 4.24 -7.77 17.12
C GLN A 20 2.94 -6.96 16.98
N ASP A 21 1.99 -7.21 17.88
CA ASP A 21 0.74 -6.47 17.98
C ASP A 21 1.09 -4.98 17.94
N THR A 22 0.60 -4.26 16.91
CA THR A 22 0.87 -2.83 16.75
C THR A 22 0.52 -2.17 18.06
N ALA A 23 1.55 -1.78 18.80
CA ALA A 23 1.46 -1.46 20.22
C ALA A 23 0.31 -0.49 20.48
N GLU A 24 -0.29 -0.65 21.67
CA GLU A 24 -1.38 0.13 22.30
C GLU A 24 -1.87 1.30 21.47
N PRO A 25 -3.20 1.45 21.23
CA PRO A 25 -3.73 2.53 20.41
C PRO A 25 -3.15 3.86 20.88
N VAL A 26 -2.15 4.35 20.14
CA VAL A 26 -1.60 5.67 20.37
C VAL A 26 -2.77 6.57 20.04
N PRO A 27 -3.27 7.38 20.99
CA PRO A 27 -4.29 8.35 20.66
C PRO A 27 -3.75 9.15 19.49
N ASP A 28 -4.52 9.18 18.40
CA ASP A 28 -4.19 9.93 17.19
C ASP A 28 -4.21 11.43 17.58
N GLU A 29 -3.09 11.89 18.12
CA GLU A 29 -2.83 13.30 18.43
C GLU A 29 -2.44 14.07 17.16
N GLU A 30 -2.30 13.36 16.03
CA GLU A 30 -2.13 13.95 14.72
C GLU A 30 -3.46 14.53 14.24
N ALA A 31 -3.42 15.77 13.75
CA ALA A 31 -4.59 16.33 13.10
C ALA A 31 -4.89 15.48 11.87
N ALA A 32 -6.17 15.11 11.66
CA ALA A 32 -6.62 14.41 10.46
C ALA A 32 -5.92 14.98 9.22
N VAL A 33 -5.06 14.16 8.61
CA VAL A 33 -4.28 14.55 7.44
C VAL A 33 -5.26 14.74 6.31
N THR A 34 -5.60 16.01 6.06
CA THR A 34 -6.24 16.37 4.80
C THR A 34 -5.20 16.12 3.72
N PRO A 35 -5.51 15.31 2.70
CA PRO A 35 -4.56 15.06 1.62
C PRO A 35 -4.12 16.43 1.09
N PRO A 36 -2.80 16.66 0.92
CA PRO A 36 -2.32 17.94 0.46
C PRO A 36 -2.97 18.22 -0.89
N ALA A 37 -3.55 19.41 -1.03
CA ALA A 37 -4.07 19.88 -2.32
C ALA A 37 -2.96 20.02 -3.39
N ASN A 38 -1.70 19.86 -2.99
CA ASN A 38 -0.54 19.92 -3.86
C ASN A 38 -0.12 18.54 -4.32
N VAL A 39 0.15 18.48 -5.62
CA VAL A 39 0.73 17.36 -6.35
C VAL A 39 2.09 16.99 -5.75
N PRO A 40 2.41 15.69 -5.58
CA PRO A 40 3.75 15.26 -5.23
C PRO A 40 4.78 15.84 -6.21
N LEU A 41 5.90 16.39 -5.71
CA LEU A 41 6.93 17.02 -6.55
C LEU A 41 7.52 16.08 -7.61
N GLU A 42 7.43 14.76 -7.38
CA GLU A 42 7.96 13.72 -8.24
C GLU A 42 7.02 13.36 -9.39
N ALA A 43 5.75 13.77 -9.31
CA ALA A 43 4.74 13.53 -10.34
C ALA A 43 4.36 14.84 -11.04
N PRO A 44 4.32 14.89 -12.37
CA PRO A 44 3.63 15.94 -13.10
C PRO A 44 2.18 16.08 -12.63
N ASP A 45 1.63 17.30 -12.63
CA ASP A 45 0.24 17.53 -12.19
C ASP A 45 -0.77 16.66 -12.93
N ALA A 46 -0.55 16.42 -14.23
CA ALA A 46 -1.44 15.59 -15.05
C ALA A 46 -1.46 14.12 -14.58
N ASP A 47 -0.29 13.52 -14.36
CA ASP A 47 -0.18 12.11 -13.94
C ASP A 47 -0.80 11.91 -12.54
N TRP A 48 -0.71 12.92 -11.66
CA TRP A 48 -1.37 12.87 -10.37
C TRP A 48 -2.89 12.98 -10.44
N GLN A 49 -3.42 13.80 -11.34
CA GLN A 49 -4.88 13.87 -11.56
C GLN A 49 -5.43 12.53 -12.07
N GLU A 50 -4.71 11.84 -12.95
CA GLU A 50 -5.11 10.51 -13.43
C GLU A 50 -5.15 9.47 -12.30
N GLN A 51 -4.26 9.57 -11.30
CA GLN A 51 -4.30 8.66 -10.14
C GLN A 51 -5.44 8.93 -9.16
N LEU A 52 -5.97 10.15 -9.13
CA LEU A 52 -7.14 10.50 -8.34
C LEU A 52 -8.45 10.17 -9.04
N GLU A 53 -8.40 9.83 -10.34
CA GLU A 53 -9.57 9.40 -11.08
C GLU A 53 -10.09 8.08 -10.50
N GLU A 54 -11.40 8.04 -10.21
CA GLU A 54 -12.05 6.85 -9.64
C GLU A 54 -11.96 5.69 -10.64
N VAL A 55 -11.14 4.68 -10.30
CA VAL A 55 -11.14 3.41 -11.02
C VAL A 55 -12.48 2.75 -10.79
N VAL A 56 -13.33 2.75 -11.82
CA VAL A 56 -14.60 2.03 -11.80
C VAL A 56 -14.27 0.54 -11.77
N ASP A 57 -14.48 -0.11 -10.62
CA ASP A 57 -14.38 -1.56 -10.48
C ASP A 57 -15.49 -2.20 -11.33
N ASP A 58 -15.14 -2.70 -12.51
CA ASP A 58 -16.09 -3.41 -13.36
C ASP A 58 -16.33 -4.82 -12.80
N PRO A 59 -17.59 -5.19 -12.49
CA PRO A 59 -17.90 -6.46 -11.86
C PRO A 59 -17.62 -7.68 -12.76
N ASP A 60 -17.52 -7.51 -14.08
CA ASP A 60 -17.16 -8.58 -15.01
C ASP A 60 -15.62 -8.79 -15.07
N GLU A 61 -14.80 -7.77 -14.77
CA GLU A 61 -13.33 -7.90 -14.66
C GLU A 61 -12.89 -8.76 -13.46
N ARG A 62 -13.66 -8.74 -12.36
CA ARG A 62 -13.38 -9.51 -11.14
C ARG A 62 -13.61 -11.03 -11.30
N SER A 63 -14.31 -11.45 -12.35
CA SER A 63 -14.73 -12.86 -12.51
C SER A 63 -13.76 -13.73 -13.32
N ASN A 64 -12.62 -13.19 -13.76
CA ASN A 64 -11.63 -13.92 -14.56
C ASN A 64 -10.40 -14.39 -13.74
N ASP A 65 -10.65 -15.03 -12.59
CA ASP A 65 -9.63 -15.79 -11.81
C ASP A 65 -9.75 -17.30 -12.08
#